data_AF-A0A7V5U1H4-F1
#
_entry.id   AF-A0A7V5U1H4-F1
#
_cell.length_a   1.000
_cell.length_b   1.000
_cell.length_c   1.000
_cell.angle_alpha   90.00
_cell.angle_beta   90.00
_cell.angle_gamma   90.00
#
_symmetry.space_group_name_H-M   'P 1'
#
loop_
_entity.id
_entity.type
_entity.pdbx_description
1 polymer ?
#
loop_
_entity_poly.entity_id
_entity_poly.type
_entity_poly.pdbx_seq_one_letter_code
_entity_poly.pdbx_strand_id
1 'polypeptide(L)'
;MAVSAGTLDRPFFRAAAIVIVMGGDDFSENGGTAPFAVDFNLLTSASGTQANDLIAGDGVAMNYNTGQWNAVSNGFNSGYEFDIQNPTFGGTFISAGPHQTLDANDAYTEFGLDGTTNIDLVTGNRASQFLVASNAAFDIYAQASNLVATGDFSSLGYANIRYRLRIRPGTGSGVWRAGARAQNPSNGGSGVITSINRLDKMSAGPTKVFDGGRRTARSRGTLLQQAVGFQSRYTLTGTGGALNNYDLSMGTGTLGATVTYTIYTP
;
A
#
# COMPACT_ATOMS: atom_id res chain seq x y z
N MET A 1 63.53 -32.20 -15.64
CA MET A 1 62.28 -31.76 -14.98
C MET A 1 61.22 -31.64 -16.05
N ALA A 2 60.09 -32.34 -15.92
CA ALA A 2 58.95 -32.11 -16.80
C ALA A 2 58.23 -30.84 -16.34
N VAL A 3 58.16 -29.83 -17.20
CA VAL A 3 57.33 -28.64 -16.98
C VAL A 3 55.91 -29.03 -17.35
N SER A 4 55.01 -29.08 -16.37
CA SER A 4 53.57 -29.21 -16.61
C SER A 4 53.02 -27.82 -16.95
N ALA A 5 52.49 -27.67 -18.16
CA ALA A 5 51.65 -26.52 -18.52
C ALA A 5 50.21 -26.85 -18.14
N GLY A 6 49.57 -25.97 -17.36
CA GLY A 6 48.17 -26.12 -16.96
C GLY A 6 47.38 -24.84 -17.23
N THR A 7 46.14 -24.99 -17.66
CA THR A 7 45.16 -23.89 -17.74
C THR A 7 44.29 -23.94 -16.51
N LEU A 8 44.10 -22.79 -15.85
CA LEU A 8 43.39 -22.69 -14.59
C LEU A 8 42.01 -22.08 -14.83
N ASP A 9 40.96 -22.88 -14.63
CA ASP A 9 39.56 -22.43 -14.66
C ASP A 9 39.05 -22.21 -13.22
N ARG A 10 38.31 -21.12 -12.99
CA ARG A 10 37.75 -20.73 -11.68
C ARG A 10 36.33 -20.17 -11.87
N PRO A 11 35.36 -21.00 -12.25
CA PRO A 11 33.99 -20.54 -12.36
C PRO A 11 33.49 -20.10 -10.98
N PHE A 12 32.94 -18.88 -10.91
CA PHE A 12 32.40 -18.28 -9.69
C PHE A 12 30.97 -17.81 -9.95
N PHE A 13 30.07 -18.11 -9.02
CA PHE A 13 28.67 -17.69 -9.07
C PHE A 13 28.32 -16.90 -7.81
N ARG A 14 27.66 -15.76 -7.99
CA ARG A 14 27.12 -14.96 -6.89
C ARG A 14 25.72 -14.47 -7.24
N ALA A 15 24.79 -14.71 -6.32
CA ALA A 15 23.51 -14.01 -6.34
C ALA A 15 23.63 -12.76 -5.48
N ALA A 16 23.23 -11.61 -6.03
CA ALA A 16 23.17 -10.38 -5.25
C ALA A 16 21.92 -10.35 -4.34
N ALA A 17 21.94 -9.48 -3.34
CA ALA A 17 20.81 -9.21 -2.49
C ALA A 17 19.80 -8.34 -3.25
N ILE A 18 18.65 -8.93 -3.59
CA ILE A 18 17.65 -8.32 -4.47
C ILE A 18 16.28 -8.29 -3.80
N VAL A 19 15.56 -7.20 -4.03
CA VAL A 19 14.17 -7.00 -3.63
C VAL A 19 13.40 -6.66 -4.90
N ILE A 20 12.34 -7.42 -5.18
CA ILE A 20 11.46 -7.22 -6.33
C ILE A 20 10.13 -6.72 -5.79
N VAL A 21 9.73 -5.54 -6.23
CA VAL A 21 8.41 -4.96 -5.91
C VAL A 21 7.44 -5.28 -7.03
N MET A 22 6.22 -5.66 -6.65
CA MET A 22 5.14 -5.92 -7.58
C MET A 22 3.93 -5.03 -7.26
N GLY A 23 3.35 -4.46 -8.31
CA GLY A 23 2.23 -3.52 -8.27
C GLY A 23 1.47 -3.51 -9.60
N GLY A 24 0.86 -2.38 -9.95
CA GLY A 24 0.38 -2.10 -11.30
C GLY A 24 1.44 -1.34 -12.11
N ASP A 25 1.47 -1.55 -13.42
CA ASP A 25 2.33 -0.82 -14.36
C ASP A 25 1.88 0.65 -14.58
N ASP A 26 0.59 0.92 -14.44
CA ASP A 26 -0.02 2.26 -14.38
C ASP A 26 -1.35 2.18 -13.60
N PHE A 27 -2.03 3.31 -13.39
CA PHE A 27 -3.37 3.36 -12.85
C PHE A 27 -4.41 2.74 -13.81
N SER A 28 -5.48 2.19 -13.23
CA SER A 28 -6.57 1.54 -13.99
C SER A 28 -7.20 2.46 -15.04
N GLU A 29 -7.35 3.74 -14.73
CA GLU A 29 -7.89 4.78 -15.61
C GLU A 29 -7.01 5.07 -16.83
N ASN A 30 -5.72 4.70 -16.77
CA ASN A 30 -4.78 4.80 -17.88
C ASN A 30 -4.63 3.46 -18.63
N GLY A 31 -5.42 2.45 -18.29
CA GLY A 31 -5.31 1.10 -18.87
C GLY A 31 -4.29 0.20 -18.18
N GLY A 32 -3.81 0.58 -16.99
CA GLY A 32 -2.87 -0.21 -16.21
C GLY A 32 -3.41 -1.57 -15.78
N THR A 33 -2.50 -2.51 -15.62
CA THR A 33 -2.73 -3.92 -15.32
C THR A 33 -1.89 -4.37 -14.11
N ALA A 34 -2.37 -5.38 -13.37
CA ALA A 34 -1.72 -5.87 -12.15
C ALA A 34 -1.96 -7.38 -11.94
N PRO A 35 -1.07 -8.12 -11.25
CA PRO A 35 0.21 -7.67 -10.71
C PRO A 35 1.37 -7.81 -11.72
N PHE A 36 2.25 -6.82 -11.77
CA PHE A 36 3.51 -6.84 -12.52
C PHE A 36 4.70 -6.67 -11.60
N ALA A 37 5.87 -7.23 -11.96
CA ALA A 37 7.14 -6.86 -11.33
C ALA A 37 7.54 -5.48 -11.86
N VAL A 38 7.42 -4.48 -11.02
CA VAL A 38 7.51 -3.07 -11.40
C VAL A 38 8.83 -2.43 -11.01
N ASP A 39 9.59 -3.06 -10.11
CA ASP A 39 10.87 -2.52 -9.63
C ASP A 39 11.80 -3.65 -9.15
N PHE A 40 13.09 -3.52 -9.46
CA PHE A 40 14.16 -4.44 -9.11
C PHE A 40 15.25 -3.67 -8.33
N ASN A 41 15.23 -3.82 -7.01
CA ASN A 41 16.12 -3.12 -6.10
C ASN A 41 17.32 -3.98 -5.72
N LEU A 42 18.53 -3.52 -6.04
CA LEU A 42 19.78 -4.12 -5.63
C LEU A 42 20.26 -3.50 -4.31
N LEU A 43 20.34 -4.31 -3.25
CA LEU A 43 20.78 -3.84 -1.94
C LEU A 43 22.30 -3.63 -1.92
N THR A 44 22.73 -2.61 -1.16
CA THR A 44 24.14 -2.27 -1.00
C THR A 44 24.70 -2.90 0.28
N SER A 45 25.94 -2.55 0.63
CA SER A 45 26.53 -2.94 1.93
C SER A 45 26.33 -1.88 3.02
N ALA A 46 25.85 -0.69 2.67
CA ALA A 46 25.65 0.41 3.60
C ALA A 46 24.22 0.41 4.14
N SER A 47 24.05 0.06 5.42
CA SER A 47 22.77 0.13 6.13
C SER A 47 22.18 1.55 6.07
N GLY A 48 20.86 1.64 5.96
CA GLY A 48 20.12 2.90 5.88
C GLY A 48 20.25 3.65 4.55
N THR A 49 20.78 3.01 3.50
CA THR A 49 20.84 3.60 2.15
C THR A 49 19.74 3.05 1.25
N GLN A 50 19.21 3.92 0.39
CA GLN A 50 18.29 3.52 -0.67
C GLN A 50 18.93 2.45 -1.55
N ALA A 51 18.16 1.43 -1.89
CA ALA A 51 18.61 0.39 -2.80
C ALA A 51 18.81 0.96 -4.21
N ASN A 52 19.74 0.37 -4.96
CA ASN A 52 19.96 0.77 -6.35
C ASN A 52 18.87 0.13 -7.23
N ASP A 53 17.96 0.94 -7.75
CA ASP A 53 16.98 0.50 -8.75
C ASP A 53 17.68 0.12 -10.06
N LEU A 54 17.30 -1.01 -10.62
CA LEU A 54 17.83 -1.56 -11.86
C LEU A 54 16.99 -1.21 -13.08
N ILE A 55 15.79 -0.67 -12.89
CA ILE A 55 14.94 -0.16 -13.95
C ILE A 55 14.56 1.30 -13.67
N ALA A 56 13.95 1.98 -14.64
CA ALA A 56 13.63 3.41 -14.53
C ALA A 56 12.14 3.67 -14.25
N GLY A 57 11.33 2.61 -14.28
CA GLY A 57 9.88 2.71 -14.12
C GLY A 57 9.48 2.42 -12.69
N ASP A 58 8.70 3.31 -12.09
CA ASP A 58 8.01 3.04 -10.83
C ASP A 58 6.63 2.44 -11.12
N GLY A 59 6.19 1.53 -10.26
CA GLY A 59 4.82 1.01 -10.31
C GLY A 59 3.86 1.73 -9.39
N VAL A 60 2.58 1.47 -9.58
CA VAL A 60 1.52 1.91 -8.68
C VAL A 60 1.10 0.79 -7.73
N ALA A 61 0.54 1.17 -6.59
CA ALA A 61 -0.07 0.19 -5.70
C ALA A 61 -1.34 -0.41 -6.32
N MET A 62 -1.75 -1.56 -5.82
CA MET A 62 -2.87 -2.36 -6.29
C MET A 62 -3.80 -2.77 -5.15
N ASN A 63 -4.97 -3.30 -5.48
CA ASN A 63 -5.92 -3.87 -4.54
C ASN A 63 -6.47 -5.18 -5.12
N TYR A 64 -6.83 -6.13 -4.26
CA TYR A 64 -7.46 -7.38 -4.67
C TYR A 64 -8.97 -7.22 -4.56
N ASN A 65 -9.62 -7.13 -5.70
CA ASN A 65 -10.99 -6.69 -5.82
C ASN A 65 -11.57 -7.29 -7.12
N THR A 66 -12.90 -7.52 -7.19
CA THR A 66 -13.55 -8.25 -8.31
C THR A 66 -12.93 -9.62 -8.67
N GLY A 67 -12.28 -10.29 -7.70
CA GLY A 67 -11.66 -11.60 -7.89
C GLY A 67 -10.25 -11.58 -8.49
N GLN A 68 -9.68 -10.40 -8.77
CA GLN A 68 -8.33 -10.23 -9.33
C GLN A 68 -7.56 -9.08 -8.67
N TRP A 69 -6.28 -8.93 -9.01
CA TRP A 69 -5.52 -7.74 -8.64
C TRP A 69 -5.78 -6.66 -9.68
N ASN A 70 -6.17 -5.46 -9.23
CA ASN A 70 -6.31 -4.30 -10.09
C ASN A 70 -5.40 -3.18 -9.58
N ALA A 71 -4.82 -2.42 -10.51
CA ALA A 71 -4.12 -1.19 -10.18
C ALA A 71 -5.08 -0.21 -9.49
N VAL A 72 -4.64 0.40 -8.39
CA VAL A 72 -5.51 1.28 -7.59
C VAL A 72 -5.48 2.67 -8.18
N SER A 73 -6.62 3.13 -8.73
CA SER A 73 -6.82 4.52 -9.15
C SER A 73 -6.33 5.50 -8.10
N ASN A 74 -5.84 6.69 -8.52
CA ASN A 74 -5.47 7.77 -7.61
C ASN A 74 -6.65 8.31 -6.77
N GLY A 75 -7.89 7.94 -7.12
CA GLY A 75 -9.11 8.22 -6.36
C GLY A 75 -9.58 9.66 -6.45
N PHE A 76 -8.97 10.49 -7.30
CA PHE A 76 -9.29 11.92 -7.40
C PHE A 76 -10.74 12.16 -7.87
N ASN A 77 -11.22 11.33 -8.80
CA ASN A 77 -12.58 11.39 -9.34
C ASN A 77 -13.54 10.40 -8.67
N SER A 78 -13.14 9.78 -7.56
CA SER A 78 -13.93 8.74 -6.91
C SER A 78 -14.89 9.33 -5.86
N GLY A 79 -16.12 8.82 -5.84
CA GLY A 79 -17.04 9.01 -4.71
C GLY A 79 -16.70 8.05 -3.56
N TYR A 80 -17.20 8.37 -2.36
CA TYR A 80 -17.01 7.55 -1.16
C TYR A 80 -18.34 7.33 -0.43
N GLU A 81 -18.45 6.17 0.22
CA GLU A 81 -19.61 5.74 0.99
C GLU A 81 -19.83 6.63 2.23
N PHE A 82 -21.09 6.87 2.59
CA PHE A 82 -21.54 7.54 3.80
C PHE A 82 -22.14 6.52 4.79
N ASP A 83 -21.84 6.69 6.07
CA ASP A 83 -22.46 5.93 7.15
C ASP A 83 -23.67 6.73 7.62
N ILE A 84 -24.85 6.12 7.55
CA ILE A 84 -26.07 6.73 8.08
C ILE A 84 -26.23 6.21 9.50
N GLN A 85 -25.95 7.07 10.46
CA GLN A 85 -26.00 6.77 11.88
C GLN A 85 -27.38 7.10 12.44
N ASN A 86 -27.96 6.18 13.22
CA ASN A 86 -29.28 6.33 13.85
C ASN A 86 -30.40 6.78 12.90
N PRO A 87 -30.60 6.14 11.73
CA PRO A 87 -31.78 6.41 10.92
C PRO A 87 -33.03 5.89 11.63
N THR A 88 -34.16 6.58 11.48
CA THR A 88 -35.44 6.09 12.06
C THR A 88 -35.96 4.85 11.32
N PHE A 89 -35.59 4.70 10.05
CA PHE A 89 -35.76 3.49 9.23
C PHE A 89 -34.76 3.51 8.07
N GLY A 90 -34.47 2.36 7.47
CA GLY A 90 -33.72 2.28 6.21
C GLY A 90 -32.24 2.64 6.33
N GLY A 91 -31.67 3.25 5.28
CA GLY A 91 -30.28 3.74 5.27
C GLY A 91 -29.25 2.65 5.00
N THR A 92 -29.69 1.56 4.37
CA THR A 92 -28.84 0.44 4.02
C THR A 92 -28.05 0.77 2.77
N PHE A 93 -26.72 0.70 2.86
CA PHE A 93 -25.85 0.72 1.70
C PHE A 93 -25.88 -0.64 0.99
N ILE A 94 -26.10 -0.61 -0.33
CA ILE A 94 -26.14 -1.76 -1.21
C ILE A 94 -24.96 -1.62 -2.16
N SER A 95 -24.07 -2.61 -2.18
CA SER A 95 -22.92 -2.68 -3.09
C SER A 95 -22.74 -4.09 -3.65
N ALA A 96 -22.36 -4.18 -4.92
CA ALA A 96 -22.03 -5.43 -5.60
C ALA A 96 -20.51 -5.67 -5.71
N GLY A 97 -19.70 -4.84 -5.04
CA GLY A 97 -18.27 -4.75 -5.30
C GLY A 97 -17.45 -4.24 -4.10
N PRO A 98 -16.13 -4.14 -4.27
CA PRO A 98 -15.20 -3.84 -3.19
C PRO A 98 -15.32 -2.38 -2.69
N HIS A 99 -15.59 -2.25 -1.38
CA HIS A 99 -15.82 -1.04 -0.57
C HIS A 99 -14.68 0.00 -0.49
N GLN A 100 -14.12 0.47 -1.61
CA GLN A 100 -13.10 1.53 -1.57
C GLN A 100 -13.54 2.85 -2.19
N THR A 101 -14.37 2.78 -3.22
CA THR A 101 -14.88 3.92 -3.98
C THR A 101 -16.27 3.56 -4.47
N LEU A 102 -17.16 4.55 -4.53
CA LEU A 102 -18.49 4.35 -5.12
C LEU A 102 -18.39 4.00 -6.61
N ASP A 103 -19.19 3.05 -7.05
CA ASP A 103 -19.40 2.67 -8.44
C ASP A 103 -20.88 2.68 -8.84
N ALA A 104 -21.17 2.43 -10.13
CA ALA A 104 -22.52 2.51 -10.69
C ALA A 104 -23.52 1.48 -10.11
N ASN A 105 -23.03 0.47 -9.40
CA ASN A 105 -23.86 -0.55 -8.75
C ASN A 105 -24.07 -0.27 -7.25
N ASP A 106 -23.58 0.87 -6.75
CA ASP A 106 -23.72 1.27 -5.38
C ASP A 106 -24.95 2.16 -5.18
N ALA A 107 -25.72 1.90 -4.13
CA ALA A 107 -26.93 2.65 -3.82
C ALA A 107 -27.23 2.67 -2.32
N TYR A 108 -28.05 3.62 -1.88
CA TYR A 108 -28.67 3.61 -0.55
C TYR A 108 -30.16 3.34 -0.67
N THR A 109 -30.70 2.59 0.27
CA THR A 109 -32.15 2.61 0.50
C THR A 109 -32.56 3.95 1.10
N GLU A 110 -33.82 4.34 0.88
CA GLU A 110 -34.42 5.47 1.57
C GLU A 110 -34.28 5.33 3.09
N PHE A 111 -34.19 6.45 3.79
CA PHE A 111 -34.08 6.46 5.24
C PHE A 111 -34.83 7.63 5.87
N GLY A 112 -35.28 7.42 7.09
CA GLY A 112 -35.93 8.46 7.88
C GLY A 112 -34.96 9.19 8.81
N LEU A 113 -35.27 10.46 9.09
CA LEU A 113 -34.46 11.37 9.88
C LEU A 113 -35.16 11.70 11.19
N ASP A 114 -34.39 11.77 12.28
CA ASP A 114 -34.78 12.45 13.52
C ASP A 114 -33.63 13.30 14.08
N GLY A 115 -33.81 13.86 15.28
CA GLY A 115 -32.80 14.70 15.94
C GLY A 115 -31.53 13.97 16.37
N THR A 116 -31.45 12.66 16.19
CA THR A 116 -30.28 11.82 16.49
C THR A 116 -29.62 11.23 15.26
N THR A 117 -30.26 11.36 14.08
CA THR A 117 -29.70 10.89 12.81
C THR A 117 -28.49 11.73 12.42
N ASN A 118 -27.42 11.06 12.03
CA ASN A 118 -26.17 11.69 11.60
C ASN A 118 -25.61 11.01 10.35
N ILE A 119 -24.75 11.71 9.62
CA ILE A 119 -24.03 11.18 8.46
C ILE A 119 -22.54 11.35 8.73
N ASP A 120 -21.79 10.26 8.69
CA ASP A 120 -20.33 10.28 8.63
C ASP A 120 -19.91 9.85 7.22
N LEU A 121 -18.75 10.28 6.74
CA LEU A 121 -18.16 9.58 5.62
C LEU A 121 -17.66 8.25 6.17
N VAL A 122 -18.19 7.12 5.67
CA VAL A 122 -17.43 5.88 5.75
C VAL A 122 -16.20 6.18 4.92
N THR A 123 -15.13 6.59 5.59
CA THR A 123 -13.81 6.60 5.01
C THR A 123 -13.45 5.13 4.80
N GLY A 124 -14.04 4.58 3.73
CA GLY A 124 -13.82 3.25 3.21
C GLY A 124 -12.32 3.16 3.11
N ASN A 125 -11.75 2.40 4.05
CA ASN A 125 -10.32 2.33 4.32
C ASN A 125 -9.59 2.28 2.98
N ARG A 126 -9.11 3.43 2.49
CA ARG A 126 -8.51 3.50 1.15
C ARG A 126 -7.27 2.66 1.28
N ALA A 127 -7.33 1.45 0.74
CA ALA A 127 -6.33 0.45 0.98
C ALA A 127 -5.60 0.21 -0.31
N SER A 128 -4.32 0.54 -0.29
CA SER A 128 -3.41 0.25 -1.38
C SER A 128 -2.46 -0.83 -0.91
N GLN A 129 -2.04 -1.70 -1.82
CA GLN A 129 -1.13 -2.79 -1.53
C GLN A 129 -0.09 -2.92 -2.63
N PHE A 130 1.14 -3.22 -2.25
CA PHE A 130 2.15 -3.76 -3.15
C PHE A 130 2.66 -5.08 -2.58
N LEU A 131 3.26 -5.90 -3.41
CA LEU A 131 3.91 -7.14 -2.96
C LEU A 131 5.41 -6.98 -3.07
N VAL A 132 6.13 -7.63 -2.18
CA VAL A 132 7.60 -7.66 -2.19
C VAL A 132 8.07 -9.10 -2.13
N ALA A 133 8.96 -9.48 -3.05
CA ALA A 133 9.71 -10.73 -2.97
C ALA A 133 11.20 -10.43 -2.82
N SER A 134 11.88 -11.06 -1.87
CA SER A 134 13.31 -10.84 -1.65
C SER A 134 14.03 -12.11 -1.23
N ASN A 135 15.33 -12.17 -1.56
CA ASN A 135 16.29 -13.16 -1.08
C ASN A 135 17.15 -12.68 0.12
N ALA A 136 16.99 -11.42 0.55
CA ALA A 136 17.73 -10.78 1.64
C ALA A 136 16.81 -9.98 2.58
N ALA A 137 17.32 -9.50 3.70
CA ALA A 137 16.59 -8.55 4.55
C ALA A 137 16.53 -7.17 3.87
N PHE A 138 15.49 -6.40 4.13
CA PHE A 138 15.26 -5.08 3.52
C PHE A 138 14.36 -4.24 4.41
N ASP A 139 14.55 -2.92 4.37
CA ASP A 139 13.64 -1.98 5.00
C ASP A 139 12.75 -1.31 3.96
N ILE A 140 11.62 -0.76 4.42
CA ILE A 140 10.79 0.12 3.59
C ILE A 140 10.71 1.48 4.26
N TYR A 141 11.04 2.50 3.49
CA TYR A 141 10.83 3.89 3.82
C TYR A 141 9.63 4.41 3.03
N ALA A 142 8.88 5.33 3.62
CA ALA A 142 7.80 6.03 2.95
C ALA A 142 8.02 7.54 3.04
N GLN A 143 7.54 8.26 2.03
CA GLN A 143 7.49 9.72 2.04
C GLN A 143 6.14 10.18 1.53
N ALA A 144 5.49 11.10 2.26
CA ALA A 144 4.30 11.80 1.82
C ALA A 144 4.69 13.10 1.11
N SER A 145 4.14 13.32 -0.08
CA SER A 145 4.39 14.49 -0.91
C SER A 145 3.12 14.89 -1.66
N ASN A 146 3.19 15.99 -2.41
CA ASN A 146 2.10 16.46 -3.30
C ASN A 146 0.74 16.56 -2.60
N LEU A 147 0.69 17.24 -1.44
CA LEU A 147 -0.57 17.52 -0.76
C LEU A 147 -1.48 18.34 -1.67
N VAL A 148 -2.70 17.86 -1.85
CA VAL A 148 -3.80 18.56 -2.50
C VAL A 148 -4.87 18.82 -1.46
N ALA A 149 -5.22 20.09 -1.24
CA ALA A 149 -6.26 20.52 -0.33
C ALA A 149 -7.06 21.64 -1.01
N THR A 150 -8.34 21.41 -1.32
CA THR A 150 -9.18 22.34 -2.11
C THR A 150 -10.56 22.54 -1.47
N GLY A 151 -11.26 23.60 -1.89
CA GLY A 151 -12.60 23.92 -1.38
C GLY A 151 -12.59 24.16 0.12
N ASP A 152 -13.60 23.63 0.81
CA ASP A 152 -13.75 23.73 2.26
C ASP A 152 -12.66 22.91 3.00
N PHE A 153 -11.95 22.02 2.30
CA PHE A 153 -10.81 21.26 2.86
C PHE A 153 -9.48 22.00 2.75
N SER A 154 -9.46 23.23 2.23
CA SER A 154 -8.24 24.03 2.03
C SER A 154 -7.40 24.28 3.31
N SER A 155 -8.01 24.15 4.50
CA SER A 155 -7.31 24.27 5.79
C SER A 155 -6.73 22.94 6.31
N LEU A 156 -7.07 21.81 5.67
CA LEU A 156 -6.59 20.48 6.08
C LEU A 156 -5.20 20.21 5.52
N GLY A 157 -4.47 19.31 6.18
CA GLY A 157 -3.12 18.91 5.75
C GLY A 157 -2.82 17.44 5.97
N TYR A 158 -1.54 17.06 5.87
CA TYR A 158 -1.09 15.68 6.08
C TYR A 158 -1.51 15.10 7.44
N ALA A 159 -1.61 15.94 8.48
CA ALA A 159 -2.05 15.54 9.81
C ALA A 159 -3.51 15.06 9.86
N ASN A 160 -4.31 15.40 8.83
CA ASN A 160 -5.70 14.97 8.65
C ASN A 160 -5.84 13.67 7.86
N ILE A 161 -4.72 13.05 7.44
CA ILE A 161 -4.72 11.76 6.77
C ILE A 161 -4.05 10.74 7.69
N ARG A 162 -4.86 9.94 8.38
CA ARG A 162 -4.37 8.82 9.19
C ARG A 162 -3.80 7.76 8.27
N TYR A 163 -2.70 7.17 8.70
CA TYR A 163 -1.96 6.16 7.98
C TYR A 163 -1.81 4.89 8.82
N ARG A 164 -1.95 3.73 8.18
CA ARG A 164 -1.61 2.45 8.81
C ARG A 164 -1.07 1.47 7.78
N LEU A 165 0.17 1.03 7.98
CA LEU A 165 0.74 -0.10 7.25
C LEU A 165 0.35 -1.43 7.91
N ARG A 166 0.16 -2.46 7.09
CA ARG A 166 -0.06 -3.85 7.51
C ARG A 166 0.72 -4.78 6.60
N ILE A 167 1.15 -5.90 7.15
CA ILE A 167 1.84 -6.95 6.40
C ILE A 167 0.90 -8.13 6.26
N ARG A 168 0.90 -8.74 5.09
CA ARG A 168 0.09 -9.90 4.75
C ARG A 168 0.98 -10.96 4.08
N PRO A 169 1.59 -11.87 4.86
CA PRO A 169 2.30 -13.03 4.32
C PRO A 169 1.26 -14.04 3.81
N GLY A 170 0.62 -13.71 2.68
CA GLY A 170 -0.51 -14.44 2.12
C GLY A 170 -1.63 -13.51 1.67
N THR A 171 -1.80 -13.32 0.36
CA THR A 171 -2.89 -12.50 -0.22
C THR A 171 -3.41 -13.07 -1.53
N GLY A 172 -4.67 -12.79 -1.86
CA GLY A 172 -5.32 -13.27 -3.09
C GLY A 172 -5.94 -14.67 -2.96
N SER A 173 -6.66 -15.08 -4.01
CA SER A 173 -7.28 -16.41 -4.13
C SER A 173 -6.93 -17.06 -5.48
N GLY A 174 -7.16 -18.37 -5.61
CA GLY A 174 -6.95 -19.10 -6.86
C GLY A 174 -5.49 -19.07 -7.36
N VAL A 175 -5.33 -18.90 -8.68
CA VAL A 175 -4.02 -18.87 -9.36
C VAL A 175 -3.14 -17.69 -8.89
N TRP A 176 -3.76 -16.62 -8.40
CA TRP A 176 -3.09 -15.39 -7.93
C TRP A 176 -2.78 -15.39 -6.43
N ARG A 177 -2.76 -16.56 -5.79
CA ARG A 177 -2.46 -16.69 -4.36
C ARG A 177 -0.98 -16.38 -4.10
N ALA A 178 -0.71 -15.16 -3.65
CA ALA A 178 0.59 -14.71 -3.21
C ALA A 178 0.93 -15.23 -1.81
N GLY A 179 2.22 -15.41 -1.54
CA GLY A 179 2.72 -15.71 -0.20
C GLY A 179 2.63 -17.17 0.26
N ALA A 180 2.22 -18.11 -0.59
CA ALA A 180 2.13 -19.54 -0.25
C ALA A 180 3.46 -20.18 0.16
N ARG A 181 4.59 -19.59 -0.26
CA ARG A 181 5.97 -19.99 0.06
C ARG A 181 6.78 -18.83 0.64
N ALA A 182 6.09 -17.84 1.20
CA ALA A 182 6.69 -16.70 1.87
C ALA A 182 6.83 -16.94 3.39
N GLN A 183 7.60 -16.07 4.04
CA GLN A 183 7.69 -15.92 5.49
C GLN A 183 7.57 -14.45 5.86
N ASN A 184 7.21 -14.17 7.11
CA ASN A 184 7.24 -12.81 7.65
C ASN A 184 8.67 -12.24 7.53
N PRO A 185 8.88 -11.10 6.85
CA PRO A 185 10.22 -10.54 6.63
C PRO A 185 10.80 -9.79 7.84
N SER A 186 10.11 -9.70 8.97
CA SER A 186 10.61 -9.05 10.20
C SER A 186 11.33 -10.00 11.16
N ASN A 187 12.16 -9.44 12.04
CA ASN A 187 12.76 -10.16 13.17
C ASN A 187 11.86 -10.14 14.41
N GLY A 188 10.77 -10.92 14.34
CA GLY A 188 9.77 -10.98 15.41
C GLY A 188 8.73 -9.86 15.29
N GLY A 189 7.52 -10.13 15.79
CA GLY A 189 6.39 -9.21 15.63
C GLY A 189 6.02 -8.98 14.16
N SER A 190 5.55 -7.78 13.85
CA SER A 190 5.27 -7.37 12.46
C SER A 190 6.46 -6.67 11.80
N GLY A 191 7.33 -5.98 12.51
CA GLY A 191 8.31 -5.05 11.91
C GLY A 191 7.69 -3.76 11.37
N VAL A 192 6.36 -3.58 11.46
CA VAL A 192 5.70 -2.31 11.11
C VAL A 192 5.96 -1.29 12.20
N ILE A 193 6.38 -0.08 11.80
CA ILE A 193 6.62 1.04 12.73
C ILE A 193 5.30 1.76 13.00
N THR A 194 4.61 1.37 14.08
CA THR A 194 3.25 1.84 14.40
C THR A 194 3.17 3.30 14.89
N SER A 195 4.31 3.89 15.26
CA SER A 195 4.39 5.33 15.60
C SER A 195 4.19 6.22 14.37
N ILE A 196 4.42 5.70 13.16
CA ILE A 196 4.09 6.36 11.91
C ILE A 196 2.61 6.07 11.61
N ASN A 197 1.72 6.92 12.14
CA ASN A 197 0.27 6.71 12.10
C ASN A 197 -0.51 7.81 11.37
N ARG A 198 0.20 8.77 10.76
CA ARG A 198 -0.34 9.89 9.98
C ARG A 198 0.68 10.32 8.93
N LEU A 199 0.24 11.00 7.87
CA LEU A 199 1.14 11.42 6.79
C LEU A 199 2.10 12.55 7.19
N ASP A 200 1.78 13.37 8.20
CA ASP A 200 2.69 14.41 8.69
C ASP A 200 4.00 13.82 9.25
N LYS A 201 3.95 12.56 9.72
CA LYS A 201 5.13 11.85 10.23
C LYS A 201 6.11 11.41 9.15
N MET A 202 5.74 11.53 7.88
CA MET A 202 6.57 11.15 6.74
C MET A 202 6.63 12.24 5.66
N SER A 203 6.20 13.47 5.96
CA SER A 203 6.22 14.59 5.01
C SER A 203 7.56 15.33 4.98
N ALA A 204 8.36 15.24 6.05
CA ALA A 204 9.66 15.92 6.14
C ALA A 204 10.77 15.22 5.32
N GLY A 205 10.55 13.99 4.89
CA GLY A 205 11.52 13.19 4.12
C GLY A 205 11.27 11.69 4.25
N PRO A 206 12.11 10.86 3.60
CA PRO A 206 12.03 9.41 3.71
C PRO A 206 12.04 8.95 5.15
N THR A 207 10.98 8.25 5.56
CA THR A 207 10.77 7.80 6.94
C THR A 207 10.58 6.30 6.96
N LYS A 208 11.35 5.58 7.78
CA LYS A 208 11.21 4.12 7.91
C LYS A 208 9.79 3.78 8.38
N VAL A 209 9.11 2.89 7.66
CA VAL A 209 7.76 2.38 7.99
C VAL A 209 7.73 0.88 8.24
N PHE A 210 8.77 0.17 7.77
CA PHE A 210 8.98 -1.25 8.01
C PHE A 210 10.46 -1.54 8.28
N ASP A 211 10.71 -2.26 9.37
CA ASP A 211 11.99 -2.80 9.79
C ASP A 211 12.04 -4.29 9.45
N GLY A 212 12.79 -4.62 8.40
CA GLY A 212 12.92 -5.98 7.91
C GLY A 212 14.20 -6.64 8.40
N GLY A 213 14.04 -7.86 8.88
CA GLY A 213 15.12 -8.64 9.46
C GLY A 213 15.50 -9.88 8.67
N ARG A 214 14.71 -10.22 7.65
CA ARG A 214 14.93 -11.43 6.83
C ARG A 214 14.25 -11.33 5.47
N ARG A 215 14.67 -12.22 4.58
CA ARG A 215 14.07 -12.42 3.26
C ARG A 215 12.61 -12.87 3.33
N THR A 216 11.83 -12.56 2.29
CA THR A 216 10.45 -13.07 2.17
C THR A 216 10.41 -14.51 1.69
N ALA A 217 11.36 -14.95 0.85
CA ALA A 217 11.37 -16.29 0.28
C ALA A 217 11.69 -17.36 1.35
N ARG A 218 10.69 -18.13 1.77
CA ARG A 218 10.86 -19.23 2.76
C ARG A 218 11.40 -20.49 2.11
N SER A 219 10.82 -20.88 0.98
CA SER A 219 11.20 -22.05 0.19
C SER A 219 11.14 -21.73 -1.31
N ARG A 220 11.73 -22.59 -2.14
CA ARG A 220 11.70 -22.45 -3.61
C ARG A 220 10.26 -22.26 -4.10
N GLY A 221 9.98 -21.31 -4.98
CA GLY A 221 8.64 -21.06 -5.51
C GLY A 221 8.67 -20.07 -6.67
N THR A 222 7.51 -19.70 -7.17
CA THR A 222 7.39 -18.53 -8.06
C THR A 222 7.57 -17.24 -7.26
N LEU A 223 7.87 -16.12 -7.95
CA LEU A 223 7.96 -14.79 -7.31
C LEU A 223 6.71 -14.49 -6.48
N LEU A 224 5.52 -14.70 -7.07
CA LEU A 224 4.25 -14.45 -6.40
C LEU A 224 4.08 -15.33 -5.15
N GLN A 225 4.46 -16.61 -5.21
CA GLN A 225 4.42 -17.51 -4.05
C GLN A 225 5.37 -17.07 -2.93
N GLN A 226 6.49 -16.42 -3.28
CA GLN A 226 7.50 -15.94 -2.34
C GLN A 226 7.27 -14.49 -1.87
N ALA A 227 6.23 -13.84 -2.38
CA ALA A 227 5.95 -12.45 -2.09
C ALA A 227 5.15 -12.25 -0.80
N VAL A 228 5.38 -11.11 -0.15
CA VAL A 228 4.64 -10.64 1.03
C VAL A 228 3.94 -9.33 0.67
N GLY A 229 2.67 -9.19 1.05
CA GLY A 229 1.92 -7.96 0.82
C GLY A 229 2.14 -6.91 1.89
N PHE A 230 2.36 -5.68 1.45
CA PHE A 230 2.40 -4.48 2.27
C PHE A 230 1.18 -3.64 1.92
N GLN A 231 0.20 -3.63 2.82
CA GLN A 231 -1.05 -2.92 2.63
C GLN A 231 -1.09 -1.67 3.50
N SER A 232 -1.17 -0.52 2.85
CA SER A 232 -1.41 0.76 3.47
C SER A 232 -2.91 1.03 3.55
N ARG A 233 -3.34 1.68 4.62
CA ARG A 233 -4.71 2.17 4.80
C ARG A 233 -4.69 3.64 5.15
N TYR A 234 -5.55 4.39 4.49
CA TYR A 234 -5.73 5.81 4.72
C TYR A 234 -7.17 6.11 5.14
N THR A 235 -7.33 6.99 6.13
CA THR A 235 -8.64 7.51 6.54
C THR A 235 -8.51 9.01 6.78
N LEU A 236 -9.52 9.78 6.38
CA LEU A 236 -9.66 11.18 6.79
C LEU A 236 -9.82 11.23 8.31
N THR A 237 -9.24 12.23 8.95
CA THR A 237 -9.48 12.53 10.35
C THR A 237 -9.87 13.99 10.47
N GLY A 238 -11.09 14.24 10.94
CA GLY A 238 -11.59 15.57 11.23
C GLY A 238 -10.82 16.28 12.35
N THR A 239 -11.20 17.52 12.62
CA THR A 239 -10.55 18.40 13.61
C THR A 239 -10.90 18.08 15.07
N GLY A 240 -11.58 16.96 15.37
CA GLY A 240 -11.96 16.57 16.74
C GLY A 240 -12.12 15.06 16.95
N GLY A 241 -11.15 14.43 17.62
CA GLY A 241 -11.29 13.09 18.19
C GLY A 241 -11.03 11.91 17.24
N ALA A 242 -11.00 10.69 17.82
CA ALA A 242 -10.56 9.48 17.13
C ALA A 242 -11.58 8.90 16.11
N LEU A 243 -12.82 9.40 16.12
CA LEU A 243 -13.97 8.76 15.48
C LEU A 243 -14.82 9.64 14.53
N ASN A 244 -14.52 10.94 14.32
CA ASN A 244 -15.33 11.76 13.41
C ASN A 244 -14.52 12.05 12.15
N ASN A 245 -14.69 11.22 11.12
CA ASN A 245 -13.84 11.23 9.93
C ASN A 245 -14.32 12.26 8.90
N TYR A 246 -15.61 12.57 8.83
CA TYR A 246 -16.17 13.68 8.06
C TYR A 246 -17.52 14.09 8.67
N ASP A 247 -17.78 15.40 8.73
CA ASP A 247 -19.10 15.94 9.06
C ASP A 247 -19.54 16.83 7.90
N LEU A 248 -20.84 16.88 7.61
CA LEU A 248 -21.40 17.74 6.56
C LEU A 248 -21.06 19.22 6.78
N SER A 249 -20.80 19.64 8.02
CA SER A 249 -20.33 21.00 8.32
C SER A 249 -18.93 21.31 7.77
N MET A 250 -18.14 20.29 7.41
CA MET A 250 -16.83 20.45 6.77
C MET A 250 -16.94 20.87 5.31
N GLY A 251 -18.15 20.82 4.74
CA GLY A 251 -18.42 21.23 3.37
C GLY A 251 -17.80 20.28 2.34
N THR A 252 -17.51 20.81 1.16
CA THR A 252 -17.04 20.05 0.00
C THR A 252 -15.61 20.43 -0.36
N GLY A 253 -14.78 19.44 -0.69
CA GLY A 253 -13.39 19.67 -1.05
C GLY A 253 -12.65 18.38 -1.38
N THR A 254 -11.39 18.53 -1.78
CA THR A 254 -10.50 17.40 -2.01
C THR A 254 -9.35 17.46 -1.01
N LEU A 255 -9.06 16.34 -0.36
CA LEU A 255 -7.82 16.14 0.40
C LEU A 255 -7.11 14.90 -0.12
N GLY A 256 -5.89 15.05 -0.60
CA GLY A 256 -5.09 13.98 -1.19
C GLY A 256 -3.60 14.18 -0.96
N ALA A 257 -2.84 13.10 -1.03
CA ALA A 257 -1.39 13.11 -0.97
C ALA A 257 -0.84 11.92 -1.74
N THR A 258 0.36 12.08 -2.30
CA THR A 258 1.16 10.97 -2.83
C THR A 258 1.96 10.34 -1.69
N VAL A 259 1.99 9.02 -1.61
CA VAL A 259 2.89 8.29 -0.70
C VAL A 259 3.77 7.37 -1.51
N THR A 260 5.06 7.68 -1.55
CA THR A 260 6.08 6.87 -2.25
C THR A 260 6.72 5.91 -1.25
N TYR A 261 6.83 4.63 -1.62
CA TYR A 261 7.50 3.60 -0.84
C TYR A 261 8.83 3.24 -1.52
N THR A 262 9.90 3.20 -0.75
CA THR A 262 11.25 2.97 -1.27
C THR A 262 11.94 1.89 -0.46
N ILE A 263 12.62 0.98 -1.16
CA ILE A 263 13.39 -0.09 -0.54
C ILE A 263 14.74 0.43 -0.06
N TYR A 264 15.11 0.08 1.16
CA TYR A 264 16.38 0.44 1.77
C TYR A 264 17.14 -0.82 2.19
N THR A 265 18.47 -0.72 2.16
CA THR A 265 19.35 -1.70 2.78
C THR A 265 19.19 -1.60 4.30
N PRO A 266 18.88 -2.70 5.01
CA PRO A 266 18.62 -2.68 6.44
C PRO A 266 19.88 -2.33 7.24
#